data_AF-A0A914ZKE3-F1
#
_entry.id   AF-A0A914ZKE3-F1
#
_cell.length_a   1.000
_cell.length_b   1.000
_cell.length_c   1.000
_cell.angle_alpha   90.00
_cell.angle_beta   90.00
_cell.angle_gamma   90.00
#
_symmetry.space_group_name_H-M   'P 1'
#
loop_
_entity.id
_entity.type
_entity.pdbx_description
1 polymer ?
#
loop_
_entity_poly.entity_id
_entity_poly.type
_entity_poly.pdbx_seq_one_letter_code
_entity_poly.pdbx_strand_id
1 'polypeptide(L)'
;MNEECIIRKLVADGDGAGDDRRFATLASLIMKLIKDPENARSYLPRIAQLLDAAKTSMHKQALIATTNEYQINKYKQMAHQIDSEIVRAHERMQLAKKELEAAKAVRRNKEEYEALAKVIQQYPSRQETNI
;
A
#
# COMPACT_ATOMS: atom_id res chain seq x y z
N MET A 1 -10.12 -20.17 -15.73
CA MET A 1 -10.89 -19.64 -16.89
C MET A 1 -10.80 -18.11 -17.06
N ASN A 2 -10.69 -17.29 -16.01
CA ASN A 2 -10.61 -15.82 -16.15
C ASN A 2 -9.23 -15.28 -16.55
N GLU A 3 -8.16 -15.75 -15.90
CA GLU A 3 -6.82 -15.17 -16.06
C GLU A 3 -6.23 -15.44 -17.44
N GLU A 4 -6.41 -16.66 -17.95
CA GLU A 4 -5.95 -17.05 -19.28
C GLU A 4 -6.69 -16.30 -20.41
N CYS A 5 -7.97 -15.97 -20.20
CA CYS A 5 -8.75 -15.16 -21.14
C CYS A 5 -8.29 -13.70 -21.14
N ILE A 6 -7.99 -13.16 -19.95
CA ILE A 6 -7.41 -11.82 -19.77
C ILE A 6 -6.03 -11.73 -20.42
N ILE A 7 -5.16 -12.73 -20.19
CA ILE A 7 -3.82 -12.81 -20.78
C ILE A 7 -3.92 -12.91 -22.31
N ARG A 8 -4.77 -13.80 -22.86
CA ARG A 8 -4.93 -13.91 -24.32
C ARG A 8 -5.49 -12.63 -24.94
N LYS A 9 -6.38 -11.93 -24.24
CA LYS A 9 -6.94 -10.65 -24.71
C LYS A 9 -5.90 -9.52 -24.67
N LEU A 10 -5.09 -9.45 -23.62
CA LEU A 10 -3.96 -8.52 -23.52
C LEU A 10 -2.87 -8.82 -24.57
N VAL A 11 -2.61 -10.09 -24.85
CA VAL A 11 -1.64 -10.51 -25.87
C VAL A 11 -2.15 -10.24 -27.29
N ALA A 12 -3.46 -10.37 -27.54
CA ALA A 12 -4.06 -10.14 -28.85
C ALA A 12 -4.34 -8.66 -29.16
N ASP A 13 -4.75 -7.86 -28.16
CA ASP A 13 -5.16 -6.45 -28.32
C ASP A 13 -4.10 -5.44 -27.85
N GLY A 14 -2.95 -5.89 -27.33
CA GLY A 14 -2.03 -5.04 -26.56
C GLY A 14 -2.66 -4.60 -25.24
N ASP A 15 -2.34 -3.41 -24.73
CA ASP A 15 -2.82 -2.82 -23.46
C ASP A 15 -4.36 -2.61 -23.36
N GLY A 16 -5.15 -3.32 -24.15
CA GLY A 16 -6.61 -3.46 -24.04
C GLY A 16 -7.40 -2.30 -24.67
N ALA A 17 -6.74 -1.36 -25.33
CA ALA A 17 -7.40 -0.18 -25.91
C ALA A 17 -7.89 -0.38 -27.36
N GLY A 18 -7.47 -1.47 -28.02
CA GLY A 18 -7.76 -1.71 -29.44
C GLY A 18 -7.13 -0.66 -30.37
N ASP A 19 -6.08 0.01 -29.89
CA ASP A 19 -5.41 1.11 -30.59
C ASP A 19 -4.69 0.61 -31.84
N ASP A 20 -4.06 -0.57 -31.81
CA ASP A 20 -3.43 -1.18 -33.00
C ASP A 20 -4.43 -1.38 -34.15
N ARG A 21 -5.60 -1.94 -33.85
CA ARG A 21 -6.69 -2.08 -34.82
C ARG A 21 -7.18 -0.71 -35.31
N ARG A 22 -7.22 0.29 -34.44
CA ARG A 22 -7.60 1.66 -34.77
C ARG A 22 -6.59 2.28 -35.73
N PHE A 23 -5.29 2.14 -35.47
CA PHE A 23 -4.22 2.62 -36.33
C PHE A 23 -4.18 1.90 -37.67
N ALA A 24 -4.37 0.59 -37.71
CA ALA A 24 -4.51 -0.16 -38.96
C ALA A 24 -5.68 0.36 -39.81
N THR A 25 -6.82 0.66 -39.17
CA THR A 25 -8.00 1.23 -39.84
C THR A 25 -7.72 2.64 -40.35
N LEU A 26 -7.07 3.47 -39.54
CA LEU A 26 -6.66 4.83 -39.89
C LEU A 26 -5.73 4.83 -41.11
N ALA A 27 -4.71 3.97 -41.11
CA ALA A 27 -3.78 3.81 -42.22
C ALA A 27 -4.51 3.40 -43.52
N SER A 28 -5.45 2.45 -43.43
CA SER A 28 -6.26 2.05 -44.60
C SER A 28 -7.12 3.21 -45.14
N LEU A 29 -7.72 4.02 -44.26
CA LEU A 29 -8.55 5.16 -44.66
C LEU A 29 -7.71 6.27 -45.29
N ILE A 30 -6.52 6.54 -44.77
CA ILE A 30 -5.58 7.51 -45.37
C ILE A 30 -5.16 7.04 -46.77
N MET A 31 -4.84 5.75 -46.94
CA MET A 31 -4.50 5.20 -48.26
C MET A 31 -5.66 5.30 -49.26
N LYS A 32 -6.91 5.14 -48.80
CA LYS A 32 -8.10 5.33 -49.65
C LYS A 32 -8.28 6.80 -50.03
N LEU A 33 -8.11 7.72 -49.08
CA LEU A 33 -8.18 9.16 -49.31
C LEU A 33 -7.15 9.63 -50.35
N ILE A 34 -5.92 9.10 -50.30
CA ILE A 34 -4.86 9.42 -51.27
C ILE A 34 -5.21 8.90 -52.67
N LYS A 35 -5.79 7.70 -52.77
CA LYS A 35 -6.14 7.07 -54.05
C LYS A 35 -7.40 7.64 -54.70
N ASP A 36 -8.33 8.14 -53.90
CA ASP A 36 -9.61 8.67 -54.36
C ASP A 36 -9.96 10.00 -53.63
N PRO A 37 -9.34 11.12 -54.06
CA PRO A 37 -9.53 12.41 -53.42
C PRO A 37 -10.94 12.99 -53.60
N GLU A 38 -11.65 12.61 -54.67
CA GLU A 38 -13.01 13.08 -54.94
C GLU A 38 -14.00 12.63 -53.85
N ASN A 39 -13.75 11.47 -53.25
CA ASN A 39 -14.51 10.95 -52.11
C ASN A 39 -14.01 11.41 -50.74
N ALA A 40 -13.12 12.41 -50.67
CA ALA A 40 -12.54 12.91 -49.42
C ALA A 40 -13.59 13.30 -48.36
N ARG A 41 -14.73 13.87 -48.79
CA ARG A 41 -15.83 14.24 -47.88
C ARG A 41 -16.38 13.05 -47.08
N SER A 42 -16.26 11.83 -47.59
CA SER A 42 -16.71 10.61 -46.90
C SER A 42 -15.65 10.07 -45.91
N TYR A 43 -14.37 10.23 -46.21
CA TYR A 43 -13.27 9.67 -45.41
C TYR A 43 -12.81 10.59 -44.29
N LEU A 44 -12.79 11.92 -44.52
CA LEU A 44 -12.26 12.90 -43.57
C LEU A 44 -12.95 12.89 -42.20
N PRO A 45 -14.29 12.85 -42.08
CA PRO A 45 -14.95 12.81 -40.77
C PRO A 45 -14.56 11.55 -39.97
N ARG A 46 -14.43 10.41 -40.66
CA ARG A 46 -14.05 9.14 -40.02
C ARG A 46 -12.60 9.15 -39.57
N ILE A 47 -11.71 9.71 -40.37
CA ILE A 47 -10.29 9.90 -40.02
C ILE A 47 -10.16 10.80 -38.79
N ALA A 48 -10.85 11.95 -38.78
CA ALA A 48 -10.84 12.88 -37.66
C ALA A 48 -11.33 12.22 -36.36
N GLN A 49 -12.45 11.48 -36.42
CA GLN A 49 -12.98 10.75 -35.27
C GLN A 49 -12.00 9.72 -34.70
N LEU A 50 -11.31 8.97 -35.58
CA LEU A 50 -10.34 7.96 -35.15
C LEU A 50 -9.09 8.60 -34.53
N LEU A 51 -8.65 9.75 -35.06
CA LEU A 51 -7.55 10.53 -34.49
C LEU A 51 -7.88 11.09 -33.11
N ASP A 52 -9.07 11.65 -32.91
CA ASP A 52 -9.51 12.16 -31.60
C ASP A 52 -9.62 11.04 -30.56
N ALA A 53 -10.14 9.88 -30.97
CA ALA A 53 -10.19 8.70 -30.11
C ALA A 53 -8.78 8.21 -29.73
N ALA A 54 -7.85 8.12 -30.70
CA ALA A 54 -6.46 7.76 -30.46
C ALA A 54 -5.77 8.75 -29.51
N LYS A 55 -5.94 10.06 -29.74
CA LYS A 55 -5.41 11.12 -28.87
C LYS A 55 -5.92 10.95 -27.45
N THR A 56 -7.22 10.75 -27.27
CA THR A 56 -7.83 10.56 -25.93
C THR A 56 -7.27 9.32 -25.23
N SER A 57 -7.14 8.20 -25.96
CA SER A 57 -6.53 6.97 -25.45
C SER A 57 -5.10 7.21 -24.97
N MET A 58 -4.27 7.89 -25.78
CA MET A 58 -2.89 8.21 -25.41
C MET A 58 -2.80 9.08 -24.15
N HIS A 59 -3.63 10.12 -24.03
CA HIS A 59 -3.65 10.96 -22.83
C HIS A 59 -4.05 10.16 -21.58
N LYS A 60 -5.06 9.30 -21.72
CA LYS A 60 -5.48 8.39 -20.65
C LYS A 60 -4.32 7.47 -20.22
N GLN A 61 -3.60 6.87 -21.17
CA GLN A 61 -2.48 5.98 -20.84
C GLN A 61 -1.33 6.71 -20.15
N ALA A 62 -0.99 7.92 -20.58
CA ALA A 62 0.02 8.74 -19.91
C ALA A 62 -0.38 9.06 -18.45
N LEU A 63 -1.65 9.38 -18.22
CA LEU A 63 -2.17 9.64 -16.88
C LEU A 63 -2.18 8.38 -16.00
N ILE A 64 -2.57 7.23 -16.57
CA ILE A 64 -2.52 5.94 -15.87
C ILE A 64 -1.08 5.60 -15.48
N ALA A 65 -0.13 5.71 -16.41
CA ALA A 65 1.28 5.45 -16.14
C ALA A 65 1.82 6.33 -15.00
N THR A 66 1.52 7.63 -15.04
CA THR A 66 1.91 8.59 -13.99
C THR A 66 1.27 8.24 -12.64
N THR A 67 -0.02 7.87 -12.65
CA THR A 67 -0.74 7.48 -11.44
C THR A 67 -0.20 6.17 -10.86
N ASN A 68 0.12 5.19 -11.70
CA ASN A 68 0.71 3.92 -11.28
C ASN A 68 2.08 4.15 -10.61
N GLU A 69 2.92 5.00 -11.19
CA GLU A 69 4.21 5.34 -10.60
C GLU A 69 4.05 6.01 -9.22
N TYR A 70 3.12 6.97 -9.11
CA TYR A 70 2.77 7.59 -7.84
C TYR A 70 2.28 6.56 -6.81
N GLN A 71 1.38 5.67 -7.21
CA GLN A 71 0.83 4.63 -6.34
C GLN A 71 1.90 3.64 -5.88
N ILE A 72 2.79 3.19 -6.77
CA ILE A 72 3.92 2.32 -6.43
C ILE A 72 4.79 2.98 -5.35
N ASN A 73 5.12 4.26 -5.52
CA ASN A 73 5.90 5.00 -4.53
C ASN A 73 5.16 5.14 -3.19
N LYS A 74 3.84 5.34 -3.21
CA LYS A 74 3.03 5.36 -1.99
C LYS A 74 2.99 3.99 -1.29
N TYR A 75 2.84 2.89 -2.02
CA TYR A 75 2.89 1.55 -1.45
C TYR A 75 4.24 1.24 -0.82
N LYS A 76 5.35 1.63 -1.46
CA LYS A 76 6.69 1.52 -0.87
C LYS A 76 6.82 2.31 0.44
N GLN A 77 6.33 3.55 0.46
CA GLN A 77 6.35 4.38 1.68
C GLN A 77 5.54 3.74 2.81
N MET A 78 4.34 3.22 2.52
CA MET A 78 3.51 2.55 3.52
C MET A 78 4.17 1.28 4.05
N ALA A 79 4.80 0.47 3.18
CA ALA A 79 5.54 -0.72 3.61
C ALA A 79 6.66 -0.34 4.60
N HIS A 80 7.46 0.68 4.28
CA HIS A 80 8.50 1.17 5.19
C HIS A 80 7.95 1.72 6.52
N GLN A 81 6.78 2.37 6.50
CA GLN A 81 6.12 2.83 7.72
C GLN A 81 5.69 1.66 8.60
N ILE A 82 5.09 0.63 8.00
CA ILE A 82 4.69 -0.60 8.71
C ILE A 82 5.90 -1.26 9.35
N ASP A 83 7.00 -1.42 8.61
CA ASP A 83 8.24 -2.00 9.15
C ASP A 83 8.78 -1.20 10.34
N SER A 84 8.79 0.14 10.23
CA SER A 84 9.21 1.03 11.32
C SER A 84 8.31 0.93 12.55
N GLU A 85 7.00 0.79 12.37
CA GLU A 85 6.04 0.62 13.46
C GLU A 85 6.19 -0.73 14.14
N ILE A 86 6.48 -1.79 13.39
CA ILE A 86 6.77 -3.13 13.94
C ILE A 86 8.00 -3.06 14.85
N VAL A 87 9.08 -2.42 14.42
CA VAL A 87 10.28 -2.24 15.24
C VAL A 87 9.95 -1.48 16.53
N ARG A 88 9.25 -0.35 16.43
CA ARG A 88 8.83 0.44 17.60
C ARG A 88 7.89 -0.32 18.54
N ALA A 89 7.03 -1.18 18.01
CA ALA A 89 6.16 -2.03 18.82
C ALA A 89 6.98 -3.07 19.61
N HIS A 90 7.98 -3.68 18.98
CA HIS A 90 8.89 -4.61 19.66
C HIS A 90 9.67 -3.93 20.78
N GLU A 91 10.22 -2.73 20.54
CA GLU A 91 10.92 -1.96 21.56
C GLU A 91 10.04 -1.66 22.77
N ARG A 92 8.80 -1.19 22.54
CA ARG A 92 7.81 -0.95 23.59
C ARG A 92 7.48 -2.21 24.38
N MET A 93 7.34 -3.35 23.70
CA MET A 93 7.10 -4.63 24.36
C MET A 93 8.27 -5.03 25.26
N GLN A 94 9.51 -4.83 24.82
CA GLN A 94 10.68 -5.14 25.65
C GLN A 94 10.79 -4.23 26.86
N LEU A 95 10.47 -2.95 26.70
CA LEU A 95 10.40 -2.01 27.82
C LEU A 95 9.33 -2.44 28.84
N ALA A 96 8.11 -2.72 28.38
CA ALA A 96 7.01 -3.15 29.24
C ALA A 96 7.33 -4.45 30.00
N LYS A 97 8.06 -5.39 29.37
CA LYS A 97 8.54 -6.61 30.05
C LYS A 97 9.51 -6.28 31.19
N LYS A 98 10.46 -5.37 30.98
CA LYS A 98 11.41 -4.96 32.03
C LYS A 98 10.70 -4.27 33.19
N GLU A 99 9.76 -3.38 32.88
CA GLU A 99 8.96 -2.68 33.89
C GLU A 99 8.11 -3.66 34.71
N LEU A 100 7.51 -4.66 34.06
CA LEU A 100 6.74 -5.70 34.74
C LEU A 100 7.60 -6.51 35.72
N GLU A 101 8.80 -6.93 35.32
CA GLU A 101 9.71 -7.67 36.20
C GLU A 101 10.18 -6.81 37.38
N ALA A 102 10.49 -5.53 37.15
CA ALA A 102 10.81 -4.60 38.23
C ALA A 102 9.63 -4.43 39.21
N ALA A 103 8.40 -4.28 38.70
CA ALA A 103 7.20 -4.16 39.53
C ALA A 103 6.94 -5.43 40.35
N LYS A 104 7.14 -6.62 39.77
CA LYS A 104 7.04 -7.89 40.50
C LYS A 104 8.06 -7.99 41.63
N ALA A 105 9.30 -7.56 41.40
CA ALA A 105 10.34 -7.55 42.42
C ALA A 105 9.98 -6.62 43.59
N VAL A 106 9.50 -5.40 43.30
CA VAL A 106 9.02 -4.46 44.33
C VAL A 106 7.88 -5.06 45.13
N ARG A 107 6.91 -5.69 44.47
CA ARG A 107 5.79 -6.35 45.14
C ARG A 107 6.26 -7.47 46.07
N ARG A 108 7.14 -8.35 45.59
CA ARG A 108 7.70 -9.44 46.40
C ARG A 108 8.43 -8.90 47.63
N ASN A 109 9.28 -7.89 47.46
CA ASN A 109 9.99 -7.27 48.58
C ASN A 109 9.01 -6.68 49.60
N LYS A 110 7.94 -6.02 49.13
CA LYS A 110 6.88 -5.50 50.01
C LYS A 110 6.18 -6.60 50.80
N GLU A 111 5.82 -7.71 50.15
CA GLU A 111 5.20 -8.87 50.81
C GLU A 111 6.14 -9.48 51.86
N GLU A 112 7.45 -9.59 51.58
CA GLU A 112 8.46 -10.07 52.53
C GLU A 112 8.62 -9.11 53.74
N TYR A 113 8.65 -7.79 53.50
CA TYR A 113 8.71 -6.79 54.58
C TYR A 113 7.45 -6.81 55.46
N GLU A 114 6.26 -6.93 54.87
CA GLU A 114 5.00 -7.02 55.62
C GLU A 114 4.94 -8.30 56.46
N ALA A 115 5.41 -9.44 55.93
CA ALA A 115 5.49 -10.68 56.67
C ALA A 115 6.43 -10.54 57.89
N LEU A 116 7.61 -9.96 57.70
CA LEU A 116 8.56 -9.73 58.78
C LEU A 116 8.01 -8.75 59.83
N ALA A 117 7.38 -7.65 59.40
CA ALA A 117 6.74 -6.69 60.29
C ALA A 117 5.67 -7.33 61.18
N LYS A 118 4.85 -8.23 60.62
CA LYS A 118 3.85 -8.99 61.39
C LYS A 118 4.48 -9.87 62.46
N VAL A 119 5.61 -10.52 62.16
CA VAL A 119 6.35 -11.32 63.16
C VAL A 119 6.93 -10.42 64.26
N ILE A 120 7.54 -9.29 63.88
CA ILE A 120 8.12 -8.35 64.85
C ILE A 120 7.05 -7.80 65.80
N GLN A 121 5.84 -7.51 65.31
CA GLN A 121 4.72 -7.02 66.11
C GLN A 121 4.21 -8.03 67.17
N GLN A 122 4.59 -9.31 67.09
CA GLN A 122 4.28 -10.30 68.13
C GLN A 122 5.14 -10.12 69.38
N TYR A 123 6.23 -9.34 69.29
CA TYR A 123 7.14 -9.06 70.40
C TYR A 123 6.88 -7.65 70.96
N PRO A 124 7.11 -7.43 72.28
CA PRO A 124 6.92 -6.14 72.91
C PRO A 124 7.78 -5.06 72.25
N SER A 125 7.30 -3.81 72.31
CA SER A 125 8.00 -2.70 71.69
C SER A 125 9.34 -2.45 72.38
N ARG A 126 10.30 -1.90 71.65
CA ARG A 126 11.63 -1.56 72.21
C ARG A 126 11.54 -0.58 73.38
N GLN A 127 10.52 0.29 73.39
CA GLN A 127 10.29 1.23 74.49
C GLN A 127 9.82 0.53 75.76
N GLU A 128 8.96 -0.48 75.62
CA GLU A 128 8.47 -1.31 76.74
C GLU A 128 9.54 -2.25 77.31
N THR A 129 10.57 -2.57 76.52
CA THR A 129 11.61 -3.55 76.91
C THR A 129 12.87 -2.90 77.50
N ASN A 130 13.00 -1.57 77.48
CA ASN A 130 14.17 -0.81 77.95
C ASN A 130 13.97 -0.16 79.35
N ILE A 131 13.20 -0.80 80.22
CA ILE A 131 13.11 -0.49 81.67
C ILE A 131 14.08 -1.40 82.42
#